data_AF-A0A2U2D9W5-F1
#
_entry.id   AF-A0A2U2D9W5-F1
#
_cell.length_a   1.000
_cell.length_b   1.000
_cell.length_c   1.000
_cell.angle_alpha   90.00
_cell.angle_beta   90.00
_cell.angle_gamma   90.00
#
_symmetry.space_group_name_H-M   'P 1'
#
loop_
_entity.id
_entity.type
_entity.pdbx_description
1 polymer ?
#
loop_
_entity_poly.entity_id
_entity_poly.type
_entity_poly.pdbx_seq_one_letter_code
_entity_poly.pdbx_strand_id
1 'polypeptide(L)'
;MLPPRFLDFVKALTARTEQGEFSWNFDDNNSLVKLKENSFSLSLRYSFNADEKYAEYVIYYVDEVENKEYRFYTNQTWSDFDFIRRLFDAAQASKMRLPF
;
A
#
# COMPACT_ATOMS: atom_id res chain seq x y z
N MET A 1 7.65 -13.19 -0.16
CA MET A 1 7.48 -12.67 1.21
C MET A 1 8.28 -11.39 1.37
N LEU A 2 7.69 -10.38 2.02
CA LEU A 2 8.25 -9.07 2.27
C LEU A 2 9.42 -9.15 3.26
N PRO A 3 10.48 -8.34 3.08
CA PRO A 3 11.55 -8.23 4.05
C PRO A 3 11.02 -7.75 5.41
N PRO A 4 11.49 -8.30 6.56
CA PRO A 4 10.95 -7.98 7.88
C PRO A 4 10.90 -6.48 8.20
N ARG A 5 11.97 -5.74 7.89
CA ARG A 5 12.04 -4.29 8.09
C ARG A 5 10.94 -3.53 7.32
N PHE A 6 10.63 -3.97 6.11
CA PHE A 6 9.59 -3.35 5.29
C PHE A 6 8.20 -3.72 5.80
N LEU A 7 8.02 -4.96 6.28
CA LEU A 7 6.76 -5.38 6.89
C LEU A 7 6.44 -4.57 8.16
N ASP A 8 7.43 -4.30 9.01
CA ASP A 8 7.24 -3.47 10.21
C ASP A 8 6.87 -2.03 9.84
N PHE A 9 7.49 -1.48 8.79
CA PHE A 9 7.11 -0.19 8.23
C PHE A 9 5.65 -0.18 7.75
N VAL A 10 5.22 -1.19 6.99
CA VAL A 10 3.82 -1.32 6.51
C VAL A 10 2.85 -1.34 7.68
N LYS A 11 3.12 -2.12 8.73
CA LYS A 11 2.25 -2.20 9.92
C LYS A 11 2.13 -0.84 10.62
N ALA A 12 3.24 -0.15 10.83
CA ALA A 12 3.25 1.17 11.44
C ALA A 12 2.51 2.21 10.58
N LEU A 13 2.76 2.22 9.27
CA LEU A 13 2.10 3.11 8.32
C LEU A 13 0.58 2.87 8.27
N THR A 14 0.15 1.61 8.36
CA THR A 14 -1.27 1.23 8.40
C THR A 14 -1.94 1.85 9.62
N ALA A 15 -1.38 1.63 10.82
CA ALA A 15 -1.95 2.15 12.06
C ALA A 15 -2.09 3.69 12.03
N ARG A 16 -1.06 4.39 11.54
CA ARG A 16 -1.07 5.86 11.43
C ARG A 16 -2.05 6.36 10.34
N THR A 17 -2.20 5.62 9.24
CA THR A 17 -3.21 5.93 8.22
C THR A 17 -4.63 5.77 8.78
N GLU A 18 -4.90 4.71 9.54
CA GLU A 18 -6.18 4.49 10.22
C GLU A 18 -6.49 5.58 11.26
N GLN A 19 -5.46 6.22 11.83
CA GLN A 19 -5.58 7.37 12.73
C GLN A 19 -5.77 8.72 12.01
N GLY A 20 -5.77 8.72 10.67
CA GLY A 20 -5.95 9.92 9.86
C GLY A 20 -4.71 10.79 9.73
N GLU A 21 -3.52 10.27 10.07
CA GLU A 21 -2.27 11.05 9.97
C GLU A 21 -1.80 11.28 8.53
N PHE A 22 -2.22 10.43 7.59
CA PHE A 22 -1.78 10.45 6.20
C PHE A 22 -2.93 10.69 5.24
N SER A 23 -2.70 11.57 4.27
CA SER A 23 -3.64 11.87 3.19
C SER A 23 -3.23 11.14 1.91
N TRP A 24 -3.92 10.05 1.60
CA TRP A 24 -3.65 9.27 0.40
C TRP A 24 -4.39 9.82 -0.82
N ASN A 25 -3.84 9.59 -2.00
CA ASN A 25 -4.53 9.80 -3.28
C ASN A 25 -4.93 8.44 -3.84
N PHE A 26 -6.21 8.29 -4.19
CA PHE A 26 -6.73 7.09 -4.82
C PHE A 26 -7.01 7.35 -6.31
N ASP A 27 -6.58 6.41 -7.14
CA ASP A 27 -6.82 6.36 -8.57
C ASP A 27 -7.67 5.12 -8.88
N ASP A 28 -8.98 5.33 -8.90
CA ASP A 28 -10.02 4.31 -9.08
C ASP A 28 -9.81 3.50 -10.37
N ASN A 29 -9.39 4.17 -11.45
CA ASN A 29 -9.21 3.55 -12.77
C ASN A 29 -8.08 2.52 -12.78
N ASN A 30 -7.09 2.69 -11.91
CA ASN A 30 -5.89 1.87 -11.87
C ASN A 30 -5.78 1.00 -10.61
N SER A 31 -6.79 1.04 -9.72
CA SER A 31 -6.78 0.40 -8.41
C SER A 31 -5.47 0.69 -7.66
N LEU A 32 -5.13 1.97 -7.57
CA LEU A 32 -3.82 2.46 -7.14
C LEU A 32 -3.98 3.52 -6.06
N VAL A 33 -3.37 3.31 -4.90
CA VAL A 33 -3.24 4.33 -3.85
C VAL A 33 -1.81 4.87 -3.80
N LYS A 34 -1.66 6.18 -3.56
CA LYS A 34 -0.37 6.87 -3.51
C LYS A 34 -0.28 7.76 -2.28
N LEU A 35 0.86 7.70 -1.61
CA LEU A 35 1.28 8.59 -0.54
C LEU A 35 2.58 9.27 -0.94
N LYS A 36 2.66 10.59 -0.74
CA LYS A 36 3.86 11.39 -0.98
C LYS A 36 4.18 12.19 0.27
N GLU A 37 5.29 11.83 0.91
CA GLU A 37 5.87 12.54 2.03
C GLU A 37 7.20 13.18 1.62
N ASN A 38 7.76 14.04 2.47
CA ASN A 38 9.05 14.68 2.20
C ASN A 38 10.22 13.68 2.17
N SER A 39 10.15 12.62 2.97
CA SER A 39 11.22 11.63 3.09
C SER A 39 11.00 10.37 2.26
N PHE A 40 9.75 10.06 1.88
CA PHE A 40 9.45 8.89 1.08
C PHE A 40 8.18 9.08 0.24
N SER A 41 8.03 8.25 -0.79
CA SER A 41 6.74 8.02 -1.41
C SER A 41 6.43 6.53 -1.49
N LEU A 42 5.14 6.21 -1.45
CA LEU A 42 4.65 4.83 -1.50
C LEU A 42 3.45 4.75 -2.44
N SER A 43 3.49 3.79 -3.36
CA SER A 43 2.35 3.45 -4.21
C SER A 43 2.02 1.97 -4.08
N LEU A 44 0.74 1.65 -3.91
CA LEU A 44 0.24 0.28 -3.84
C LEU A 44 -0.76 0.08 -4.98
N ARG A 45 -0.46 -0.86 -5.87
CA ARG A 45 -1.35 -1.25 -6.96
C ARG A 45 -1.92 -2.62 -6.70
N TYR A 46 -3.24 -2.73 -6.74
CA TYR A 46 -3.95 -4.00 -6.76
C TYR A 46 -4.12 -4.52 -8.19
N SER A 47 -3.95 -5.82 -8.38
CA SER A 47 -4.39 -6.52 -9.58
C SER A 47 -4.94 -7.91 -9.23
N PHE A 48 -5.76 -8.46 -10.13
CA PHE A 48 -6.17 -9.85 -10.08
C PHE A 48 -5.54 -10.58 -11.27
N ASN A 49 -4.70 -11.57 -10.99
CA ASN A 49 -4.12 -12.43 -12.01
C ASN A 49 -5.19 -13.44 -12.46
N ALA A 50 -5.73 -13.25 -13.66
CA ALA A 50 -6.82 -14.07 -14.18
C ALA A 50 -6.39 -15.51 -14.51
N ASP A 51 -5.13 -15.70 -14.91
CA ASP A 51 -4.58 -17.01 -15.26
C ASP A 51 -4.35 -17.86 -14.01
N GLU A 52 -3.72 -17.27 -13.00
CA GLU A 52 -3.38 -17.97 -11.75
C GLU A 52 -4.47 -17.86 -10.67
N LYS A 53 -5.53 -17.07 -10.94
CA LYS A 53 -6.73 -16.88 -10.11
C LYS A 53 -6.45 -16.42 -8.68
N TYR A 54 -5.52 -15.49 -8.50
CA TYR A 54 -5.29 -14.86 -7.21
C TYR A 54 -5.17 -13.34 -7.31
N ALA A 55 -5.44 -12.68 -6.19
CA ALA A 55 -5.15 -11.28 -6.00
C ALA A 55 -3.66 -11.05 -5.71
N GLU A 56 -3.12 -9.95 -6.21
CA GLU A 56 -1.74 -9.53 -5.99
C GLU A 56 -1.63 -8.02 -5.76
N TYR A 57 -0.55 -7.65 -5.09
CA TYR A 57 -0.17 -6.26 -4.89
C TYR A 57 1.25 -6.03 -5.38
N VAL A 58 1.43 -4.93 -6.11
CA VAL A 58 2.74 -4.35 -6.39
C VAL A 58 2.93 -3.13 -5.51
N ILE A 59 4.05 -3.10 -4.80
CA ILE A 59 4.42 -2.00 -3.91
C ILE A 59 5.64 -1.28 -4.49
N TYR A 60 5.51 0.02 -4.69
CA TYR A 60 6.59 0.91 -5.11
C TYR A 60 6.91 1.85 -3.94
N TYR A 61 8.10 1.72 -3.37
CA TYR A 61 8.60 2.61 -2.33
C TYR A 61 9.76 3.41 -2.89
N VAL A 62 9.71 4.74 -2.78
CA VAL A 62 10.81 5.61 -3.16
C VAL A 62 11.34 6.26 -1.88
N ASP A 63 12.63 6.06 -1.62
CA ASP A 63 13.37 6.89 -0.69
C ASP A 63 13.67 8.22 -1.38
N GLU A 64 13.05 9.30 -0.93
CA GLU A 64 13.17 10.62 -1.57
C GLU A 64 14.48 11.33 -1.17
N VAL A 65 15.13 10.88 -0.09
CA VAL A 65 16.42 11.42 0.36
C VAL A 65 17.55 10.86 -0.48
N GLU A 66 17.53 9.54 -0.71
CA GLU A 66 18.53 8.86 -1.54
C GLU A 66 18.15 8.81 -3.03
N ASN A 67 16.95 9.27 -3.38
CA ASN A 67 16.34 9.17 -4.71
C ASN A 67 16.41 7.74 -5.28
N LYS A 68 15.95 6.77 -4.48
CA LYS A 68 16.05 5.35 -4.80
C LYS A 68 14.71 4.64 -4.74
N GLU A 69 14.35 3.97 -5.82
CA GLU A 69 13.15 3.14 -5.90
C GLU A 69 13.44 1.70 -5.46
N TYR A 70 12.53 1.18 -4.64
CA TYR A 70 12.43 -0.21 -4.25
C TYR A 70 11.08 -0.74 -4.68
N ARG A 71 11.05 -2.00 -5.11
CA ARG A 71 9.83 -2.66 -5.52
C ARG A 71 9.65 -3.98 -4.79
N PHE A 72 8.44 -4.19 -4.30
CA PHE A 72 8.05 -5.41 -3.61
C PHE A 72 6.74 -5.95 -4.18
N TYR A 73 6.49 -7.23 -3.94
CA TYR A 73 5.33 -7.95 -4.43
C TYR A 73 4.80 -8.86 -3.34
N THR A 74 3.48 -9.04 -3.30
CA THR A 74 2.82 -10.09 -2.53
C THR A 74 1.56 -10.54 -3.25
N ASN A 75 1.09 -11.76 -2.97
CA ASN A 75 -0.15 -12.30 -3.50
C ASN A 75 -0.90 -13.09 -2.45
N GLN A 76 -2.16 -13.43 -2.72
CA GLN A 76 -3.09 -14.06 -1.78
C GLN A 76 -2.57 -15.38 -1.17
N THR A 77 -1.58 -16.03 -1.78
CA THR A 77 -0.99 -17.28 -1.26
C THR A 77 0.12 -17.04 -0.25
N TRP A 78 0.60 -15.79 -0.09
CA TRP A 78 1.71 -15.44 0.79
C TRP A 78 1.22 -14.83 2.10
N SER A 79 1.91 -15.11 3.21
CA SER A 79 1.46 -14.73 4.56
C SER A 79 1.49 -13.22 4.85
N ASP A 80 2.12 -12.44 3.97
CA ASP A 80 2.28 -11.00 4.08
C ASP A 80 1.17 -10.22 3.36
N PHE A 81 0.37 -10.90 2.55
CA PHE A 81 -0.67 -10.30 1.71
C PHE A 81 -1.68 -9.47 2.50
N ASP A 82 -2.16 -10.00 3.63
CA ASP A 82 -3.18 -9.34 4.44
C ASP A 82 -2.68 -8.02 5.06
N PHE A 83 -1.38 -7.86 5.28
CA PHE A 83 -0.83 -6.58 5.76
C PHE A 83 -0.89 -5.51 4.68
N ILE A 84 -0.58 -5.87 3.42
CA ILE A 84 -0.67 -4.92 2.30
C ILE A 84 -2.13 -4.62 1.95
N ARG A 85 -3.01 -5.64 1.95
CA ARG A 85 -4.44 -5.45 1.76
C ARG A 85 -5.03 -4.47 2.78
N ARG A 86 -4.72 -4.64 4.07
CA ARG A 86 -5.22 -3.74 5.12
C ARG A 86 -4.73 -2.30 4.93
N LEU A 87 -3.46 -2.11 4.57
CA LEU A 87 -2.93 -0.77 4.26
C LEU A 87 -3.65 -0.14 3.07
N PHE A 88 -3.89 -0.93 2.02
CA PHE A 88 -4.61 -0.49 0.82
C PHE A 88 -6.05 -0.06 1.15
N ASP A 89 -6.77 -0.87 1.92
CA ASP A 89 -8.14 -0.56 2.39
C ASP A 89 -8.16 0.74 3.21
N ALA A 90 -7.23 0.89 4.17
CA ALA A 90 -7.10 2.10 4.98
C ALA A 90 -6.76 3.34 4.14
N ALA A 91 -5.86 3.20 3.16
CA ALA A 91 -5.49 4.27 2.24
C ALA A 91 -6.68 4.73 1.38
N GLN A 92 -7.46 3.80 0.82
CA GLN A 92 -8.67 4.14 0.07
C GLN A 92 -9.71 4.84 0.96
N ALA A 93 -9.89 4.35 2.18
CA ALA A 93 -10.84 4.91 3.13
C ALA A 93 -10.43 6.29 3.67
N SER A 94 -9.14 6.69 3.55
CA SER A 94 -8.61 7.92 4.16
C SER A 94 -9.32 9.22 3.75
N LYS A 95 -9.96 9.24 2.57
CA LYS A 95 -10.77 10.38 2.09
C LYS A 95 -12.26 10.06 1.95
N MET A 96 -12.68 8.88 2.38
CA MET A 96 -14.07 8.46 2.32
C MET A 96 -14.91 9.29 3.28
N ARG A 97 -16.02 9.85 2.79
CA ARG A 97 -17.03 10.50 3.63
C ARG A 97 -18.20 9.55 3.83
N LEU A 98 -18.42 9.14 5.07
CA LEU A 98 -19.57 8.33 5.46
C LEU A 98 -20.70 9.24 5.93
N PRO A 99 -21.97 8.90 5.66
CA PRO A 99 -23.11 9.77 5.92
C PRO A 99 -23.56 9.84 7.39
N PHE A 100 -22.94 9.09 8.31
CA PHE A 100 -23.23 9.09 9.75
C PHE A 100 -21.97 8.76 10.54
#